data_AF-A0A3R6RYX8-F1
#
_entry.id   AF-A0A3R6RYX8-F1
#
_cell.length_a   1.000
_cell.length_b   1.000
_cell.length_c   1.000
_cell.angle_alpha   90.00
_cell.angle_beta   90.00
_cell.angle_gamma   90.00
#
_symmetry.space_group_name_H-M   'P 1'
#
loop_
_entity.id
_entity.type
_entity.pdbx_description
1 polymer ?
#
loop_
_entity_poly.entity_id
_entity_poly.type
_entity_poly.pdbx_seq_one_letter_code
_entity_poly.pdbx_strand_id
1 'polypeptide(L)'
;MIVYKKLEKILQDRNMQWKSLCNAGISVNMPAKFSKNKPMNTDIINKVCEYLHVQPSEIMEWIPDAEYNKANEEKQAIEAQIAELQAKLKNM
;
A
#
# COMPACT_ATOMS: atom_id res chain seq x y z
N MET A 1 -9.39 7.51 6.90
CA MET A 1 -9.35 6.43 5.88
C MET A 1 -8.66 5.19 6.42
N ILE A 2 -9.10 3.99 6.01
CA ILE A 2 -8.35 2.74 6.26
C ILE A 2 -7.22 2.63 5.24
N VAL A 3 -6.01 2.38 5.72
CA VAL A 3 -4.82 2.16 4.91
C VAL A 3 -4.19 0.80 5.20
N TYR A 4 -3.47 0.26 4.22
CA TYR A 4 -2.81 -1.04 4.29
C TYR A 4 -1.29 -0.92 4.31
N LYS A 5 -0.75 0.17 4.88
CA LYS A 5 0.70 0.39 5.02
C LYS A 5 1.37 -0.74 5.81
N LYS A 6 0.70 -1.24 6.86
CA LYS A 6 1.21 -2.36 7.65
C LYS A 6 1.28 -3.67 6.86
N LEU A 7 0.30 -3.93 6.00
CA LEU A 7 0.33 -5.05 5.07
C LEU A 7 1.52 -4.95 4.10
N GLU A 8 1.78 -3.75 3.56
CA GLU A 8 2.95 -3.52 2.71
C GLU A 8 4.25 -3.88 3.41
N LYS A 9 4.39 -3.44 4.67
CA LYS A 9 5.55 -3.76 5.50
C LYS A 9 5.70 -5.27 5.74
N ILE A 10 4.62 -5.97 6.06
CA ILE A 10 4.64 -7.44 6.23
C ILE A 10 5.10 -8.13 4.94
N LEU A 11 4.64 -7.67 3.78
CA LEU A 11 5.07 -8.22 2.50
C LEU A 11 6.56 -7.96 2.26
N GLN A 12 7.06 -6.75 2.54
CA GLN A 12 8.48 -6.42 2.42
C GLN A 12 9.35 -7.26 3.35
N ASP A 13 8.96 -7.37 4.63
CA ASP A 13 9.67 -8.15 5.65
C ASP A 13 9.76 -9.64 5.27
N ARG A 14 8.77 -10.14 4.52
CA ARG A 14 8.72 -11.54 4.03
C ARG A 14 9.24 -11.69 2.59
N ASN A 15 9.80 -10.64 1.98
CA ASN A 15 10.26 -10.61 0.60
C ASN A 15 9.18 -11.06 -0.42
N MET A 16 7.92 -10.69 -0.15
CA MET A 16 6.76 -10.99 -0.98
C MET A 16 6.33 -9.76 -1.77
N GLN A 17 5.79 -9.98 -2.97
CA GLN A 17 5.18 -8.92 -3.75
C GLN A 17 3.67 -8.88 -3.49
N TRP A 18 3.02 -7.75 -3.78
CA TRP A 18 1.56 -7.65 -3.76
C TRP A 18 0.89 -8.76 -4.58
N LYS A 19 1.47 -9.13 -5.73
CA LYS A 19 0.98 -10.24 -6.56
C LYS A 19 0.96 -11.59 -5.84
N SER A 20 1.82 -11.79 -4.85
CA SER A 20 1.85 -13.02 -4.04
C SER A 20 0.57 -13.20 -3.22
N LEU A 21 -0.19 -12.13 -2.94
CA LEU A 21 -1.49 -12.25 -2.29
C LEU A 21 -2.53 -12.96 -3.17
N CYS A 22 -2.35 -13.04 -4.48
CA CYS A 22 -3.25 -13.83 -5.36
C CYS A 22 -3.29 -15.31 -4.94
N ASN A 23 -2.21 -15.81 -4.34
CA ASN A 23 -2.13 -17.19 -3.83
C ASN A 23 -3.05 -17.43 -2.61
N ALA A 24 -3.56 -16.36 -1.98
CA ALA A 24 -4.56 -16.42 -0.92
C ALA A 24 -5.98 -16.75 -1.44
N GLY A 25 -6.16 -17.08 -2.72
CA GLY A 25 -7.47 -17.33 -3.31
C GLY A 25 -8.31 -16.06 -3.50
N ILE A 26 -7.63 -14.92 -3.72
CA ILE A 26 -8.25 -13.63 -4.02
C ILE A 26 -8.07 -13.32 -5.53
N SER A 27 -8.98 -12.53 -6.10
CA SER A 27 -8.89 -12.13 -7.51
C SER A 27 -7.60 -11.33 -7.79
N VAL A 28 -7.06 -11.48 -9.00
CA VAL A 28 -5.84 -10.81 -9.48
C VAL A 28 -5.89 -9.28 -9.35
N ASN A 29 -7.08 -8.70 -9.32
CA ASN A 29 -7.29 -7.27 -9.18
C ASN A 29 -7.24 -6.79 -7.72
N MET A 30 -7.31 -7.70 -6.74
CA MET A 30 -7.40 -7.34 -5.33
C MET A 30 -6.10 -6.77 -4.76
N PRO A 31 -4.90 -7.31 -5.07
CA PRO A 31 -3.65 -6.70 -4.63
C PRO A 31 -3.49 -5.23 -5.03
N ALA A 32 -3.94 -4.88 -6.24
CA ALA A 32 -3.91 -3.50 -6.73
C ALA A 32 -4.91 -2.58 -6.00
N LYS A 33 -5.98 -3.15 -5.43
CA LYS A 33 -6.93 -2.40 -4.59
C LYS A 33 -6.34 -2.15 -3.20
N PHE A 34 -5.64 -3.15 -2.62
CA PHE A 34 -4.92 -2.99 -1.36
C PHE A 34 -3.87 -1.90 -1.44
N SER A 35 -3.01 -1.90 -2.47
CA SER A 35 -1.97 -0.87 -2.63
C SER A 35 -2.52 0.55 -2.82
N LYS A 36 -3.78 0.67 -3.27
CA LYS A 36 -4.48 1.96 -3.44
C LYS A 36 -5.38 2.31 -2.25
N ASN A 37 -5.27 1.60 -1.13
CA ASN A 37 -6.10 1.79 0.07
C ASN A 37 -7.61 1.78 -0.22
N LYS A 38 -8.05 0.97 -1.20
CA LYS A 38 -9.48 0.88 -1.53
C LYS A 38 -10.23 0.10 -0.42
N PRO A 39 -11.52 0.41 -0.21
CA PRO A 39 -12.35 -0.39 0.69
C PRO A 39 -12.38 -1.86 0.24
N MET A 40 -12.25 -2.76 1.21
CA MET A 40 -12.22 -4.21 1.00
C MET A 40 -13.35 -4.84 1.79
N ASN A 41 -13.89 -5.95 1.27
CA ASN A 41 -14.83 -6.75 2.05
C ASN A 41 -14.08 -7.56 3.11
N THR A 42 -14.80 -7.95 4.16
CA THR A 42 -14.26 -8.75 5.26
C THR A 42 -13.82 -10.14 4.80
N ASP A 43 -14.46 -10.71 3.78
CA ASP A 43 -14.11 -12.02 3.23
C ASP A 43 -12.70 -12.05 2.61
N ILE A 44 -12.32 -11.01 1.87
CA ILE A 44 -10.98 -10.91 1.28
C ILE A 44 -9.94 -10.59 2.36
N ILE A 45 -10.31 -9.80 3.36
CA ILE A 45 -9.47 -9.57 4.55
C ILE A 45 -9.20 -10.91 5.24
N ASN A 46 -10.22 -11.74 5.47
CA ASN A 46 -10.07 -13.05 6.10
C ASN A 46 -9.10 -13.95 5.32
N LYS A 47 -9.26 -14.07 4.00
CA LYS A 47 -8.37 -14.86 3.14
C LYS A 47 -6.91 -14.40 3.21
N VAL A 48 -6.68 -13.09 3.23
CA VAL A 48 -5.33 -12.54 3.38
C VAL A 48 -4.76 -12.83 4.77
N CYS A 49 -5.56 -12.68 5.82
CA CYS A 49 -5.18 -13.01 7.19
C CYS A 49 -4.81 -14.50 7.33
N GLU A 50 -5.61 -15.41 6.76
CA GLU A 50 -5.33 -16.84 6.75
C GLU A 50 -4.04 -17.17 6.00
N TYR A 51 -3.85 -16.60 4.80
CA TYR A 51 -2.67 -16.85 3.97
C TYR A 51 -1.37 -16.33 4.61
N LEU A 52 -1.42 -15.17 5.26
CA LEU A 52 -0.25 -14.59 5.91
C LEU A 52 -0.12 -15.02 7.38
N HIS A 53 -1.09 -15.73 7.95
CA HIS A 53 -1.16 -16.04 9.37
C HIS A 53 -1.01 -14.79 10.25
N VAL A 54 -1.82 -13.77 9.97
CA VAL A 54 -1.81 -12.48 10.68
C VAL A 54 -3.22 -12.07 11.07
N GLN A 55 -3.34 -11.13 12.00
CA GLN A 55 -4.62 -10.55 12.41
C GLN A 55 -5.01 -9.35 11.55
N PRO A 56 -6.32 -9.04 11.44
CA PRO A 56 -6.78 -7.83 10.74
C PRO A 56 -6.15 -6.53 11.25
N SER A 57 -5.87 -6.43 12.55
CA SER A 57 -5.20 -5.28 13.18
C SER A 57 -3.73 -5.10 12.77
N GLU A 58 -3.10 -6.17 12.28
CA GLU A 58 -1.72 -6.17 11.82
C GLU A 58 -1.61 -5.75 10.36
N ILE A 59 -2.68 -5.89 9.58
CA ILE A 59 -2.68 -5.52 8.15
C ILE A 59 -3.41 -4.21 7.86
N MET A 60 -4.33 -3.80 8.73
CA MET A 60 -5.11 -2.58 8.61
C MET A 60 -4.72 -1.53 9.64
N GLU A 61 -4.82 -0.28 9.23
CA GLU A 61 -4.63 0.87 10.09
C GLU A 61 -5.63 1.95 9.72
N TRP A 62 -6.23 2.57 10.71
CA TRP A 62 -7.05 3.75 10.51
C TRP A 62 -6.21 5.00 10.76
N ILE A 63 -6.27 5.95 9.83
CA ILE A 63 -5.67 7.27 9.99
C ILE A 63 -6.69 8.37 9.60
N PRO A 64 -6.61 9.57 10.20
CA PRO A 64 -7.39 10.73 9.77
C PRO A 64 -7.14 11.10 8.30
N ASP A 65 -8.17 11.56 7.60
CA ASP A 65 -8.06 11.93 6.17
C ASP A 65 -7.12 13.12 5.96
N ALA A 66 -7.12 14.09 6.90
CA ALA A 66 -6.19 15.22 6.88
C ALA A 66 -4.72 14.77 6.93
N GLU A 67 -4.43 13.75 7.73
CA GLU A 67 -3.08 13.19 7.84
C GLU A 67 -2.67 12.42 6.58
N TYR A 68 -3.59 11.64 6.01
CA TYR A 68 -3.36 10.94 4.75
C TYR A 68 -3.09 11.91 3.59
N ASN A 69 -3.87 12.98 3.49
CA ASN A 69 -3.74 13.98 2.43
C ASN A 69 -2.42 14.73 2.56
N LYS A 70 -2.09 15.22 3.77
CA LYS A 70 -0.82 15.91 4.04
C LYS A 70 0.39 15.07 3.63
N ALA A 71 0.43 13.80 4.00
CA ALA A 71 1.54 12.90 3.65
C ALA A 71 1.67 12.69 2.13
N ASN A 72 0.55 12.65 1.40
CA ASN A 72 0.57 12.52 -0.06
C ASN A 72 0.98 13.82 -0.75
N GLU A 73 0.54 14.98 -0.25
CA GLU A 73 0.91 16.30 -0.75
C GLU A 73 2.43 16.54 -0.58
N GLU A 74 2.98 16.23 0.59
CA GLU A 74 4.42 16.30 0.85
C GLU A 74 5.21 15.40 -0.11
N LYS A 75 4.75 14.16 -0.32
CA LYS A 75 5.37 13.23 -1.27
C LYS A 75 5.35 13.77 -2.70
N GLN A 76 4.21 14.31 -3.14
CA GLN A 76 4.07 14.89 -4.48
C GLN A 76 4.97 16.12 -4.67
N ALA A 77 5.08 16.98 -3.66
CA ALA A 77 5.96 18.13 -3.69
C ALA A 77 7.44 17.72 -3.82
N ILE A 78 7.86 16.67 -3.11
CA ILE A 78 9.21 16.12 -3.20
C ILE A 78 9.46 15.49 -4.58
N GLU A 79 8.52 14.69 -5.09
CA GLU A 79 8.63 14.06 -6.42
C GLU A 79 8.76 15.11 -7.54
N ALA A 80 8.02 16.23 -7.44
CA ALA A 80 8.13 17.34 -8.38
C ALA A 80 9.53 18.00 -8.33
N GLN A 81 10.08 18.23 -7.14
CA GLN A 81 11.43 18.77 -6.97
C GLN A 81 12.51 17.82 -7.53
N ILE A 82 12.37 16.51 -7.30
CA ILE A 82 13.28 15.51 -7.85
C ILE A 82 13.24 15.53 -9.39
N ALA A 83 12.06 15.61 -9.99
CA ALA A 83 11.91 15.64 -11.45
C ALA A 83 12.59 16.88 -12.07
N GLU A 84 12.45 18.05 -11.43
CA GLU A 84 13.11 19.27 -11.87
C GLU A 84 14.65 19.16 -11.79
N LEU A 85 15.17 18.63 -10.68
CA LEU A 85 16.60 18.42 -10.49
C LEU A 85 17.18 17.40 -11.49
N GLN A 86 16.46 16.31 -11.76
CA GLN A 86 16.85 15.33 -12.77
C GLN A 86 16.88 15.93 -14.18
N ALA A 87 15.93 16.81 -14.51
CA ALA A 87 15.92 17.53 -15.78
C ALA A 87 17.12 18.49 -15.90
N LYS A 88 17.46 19.21 -14.82
CA LYS A 88 18.66 20.07 -14.77
C LYS A 88 19.95 19.27 -14.98
N LEU A 89 20.09 18.13 -14.30
CA LEU A 89 21.25 17.24 -14.45
C LEU A 89 21.42 16.70 -15.88
N LYS A 90 20.32 16.38 -16.57
CA LYS A 90 20.37 15.87 -17.95
C LYS A 90 20.80 16.94 -18.97
N ASN A 91 20.67 18.22 -18.61
CA ASN A 91 21.07 19.36 -19.45
C ASN A 91 22.49 19.88 -19.10
N MET A 92 23.21 19.22 -18.19
CA MET A 92 24.64 19.44 -17.91
C MET A 92 25.47 18.39 -18.64
#